data_AF-A0AAV9GB92-F1
#
_entry.id   AF-A0AAV9GB92-F1
#
_cell.length_a   1.000
_cell.length_b   1.000
_cell.length_c   1.000
_cell.angle_alpha   90.00
_cell.angle_beta   90.00
_cell.angle_gamma   90.00
#
_symmetry.space_group_name_H-M   'P 1'
#
loop_
_entity.id
_entity.type
_entity.pdbx_description
1 polymer ?
#
loop_
_entity_poly.entity_id
_entity_poly.type
_entity_poly.pdbx_seq_one_letter_code
_entity_poly.pdbx_strand_id
1 'polypeptide(L)' 'MSVANNTQNLELNVVKEFPPFGNLQQYRLAKVTTFTCDRCTKQKTSKLVVTKDGDWETLLCNGCYGWLRSDKGKEK' A
#
# COMPACT_ATOMS: atom_id res chain seq x y z
N MET A 1 -27.68 8.40 13.77
CA MET A 1 -26.28 8.31 14.22
C MET A 1 -25.42 7.70 13.11
N SER A 2 -24.17 8.14 13.03
CA SER A 2 -23.12 7.89 12.04
C SER A 2 -22.89 6.44 11.63
N VAL A 3 -22.50 6.20 10.37
CA VAL A 3 -21.09 5.88 10.00
C VAL A 3 -20.90 6.00 8.48
N ALA A 4 -19.96 6.85 8.10
CA ALA A 4 -19.45 6.95 6.74
C ALA A 4 -18.55 5.75 6.45
N ASN A 5 -19.00 4.80 5.64
CA ASN A 5 -18.11 3.81 5.05
C ASN A 5 -18.06 4.06 3.55
N ASN A 6 -17.29 5.09 3.22
CA ASN A 6 -16.77 5.34 1.88
C ASN A 6 -15.75 4.24 1.59
N THR A 7 -16.25 3.05 1.28
CA THR A 7 -15.43 1.97 0.72
C THR A 7 -15.07 2.42 -0.68
N GLN A 8 -13.93 3.09 -0.77
CA GLN A 8 -13.27 3.44 -2.02
C GLN A 8 -13.04 2.12 -2.77
N ASN A 9 -13.99 1.74 -3.61
CA ASN A 9 -13.80 0.78 -4.70
C ASN A 9 -12.84 1.45 -5.67
N LEU A 10 -11.59 1.45 -5.25
CA LEU A 10 -10.52 2.09 -5.94
C LEU A 10 -10.14 1.08 -6.99
N GLU A 11 -10.73 1.20 -8.17
CA GLU A 11 -10.17 0.67 -9.40
C GLU A 11 -8.79 1.32 -9.57
N LEU A 12 -7.85 0.81 -8.78
CA LEU A 12 -6.47 1.17 -8.73
C LEU A 12 -5.89 0.65 -10.02
N ASN A 13 -6.11 1.41 -11.10
CA ASN A 13 -5.68 1.07 -12.43
C ASN A 13 -4.15 0.92 -12.41
N VAL A 14 -3.69 -0.31 -12.21
CA VAL A 14 -2.29 -0.66 -12.05
C VAL A 14 -1.64 -0.57 -13.43
N VAL A 15 -0.60 0.26 -13.53
CA VAL A 15 0.17 0.41 -14.77
C VAL A 15 1.50 -0.34 -14.73
N LYS A 16 1.94 -0.75 -13.54
CA LYS A 16 3.15 -1.56 -13.37
C LYS A 16 3.12 -2.32 -12.07
N GLU A 17 3.54 -3.58 -12.16
CA GLU A 17 3.86 -4.44 -11.03
C GLU A 17 5.38 -4.54 -10.92
N PHE A 18 5.91 -4.47 -9.69
CA PHE A 18 7.33 -4.67 -9.42
C PHE A 18 7.56 -6.12 -8.96
N PRO A 19 8.81 -6.63 -8.95
CA PRO A 19 9.06 -7.97 -8.42
C PRO A 19 8.62 -8.10 -6.95
N PRO A 20 8.01 -9.23 -6.56
CA PRO A 20 7.58 -9.47 -5.18
C PRO A 20 8.77 -9.50 -4.21
N PHE A 21 8.51 -9.19 -2.95
CA PHE A 21 9.46 -9.29 -1.85
C PHE A 21 8.79 -9.95 -0.64
N GLY A 22 9.03 -11.25 -0.46
CA GLY A 22 8.28 -12.05 0.52
C GLY A 22 6.79 -12.02 0.20
N ASN A 23 5.96 -11.66 1.18
CA ASN A 23 4.53 -11.46 1.00
C ASN A 23 4.14 -10.03 0.57
N LEU A 24 5.11 -9.18 0.23
CA LEU A 24 4.86 -7.81 -0.19
C LEU A 24 4.94 -7.69 -1.70
N GLN A 25 3.96 -7.00 -2.29
CA GLN A 25 3.91 -6.72 -3.73
C GLN A 25 3.72 -5.23 -3.96
N GLN A 26 4.64 -4.59 -4.69
CA GLN A 26 4.56 -3.17 -4.99
C GLN A 26 3.94 -2.94 -6.36
N TYR A 27 3.05 -1.94 -6.43
CA TYR A 27 2.38 -1.52 -7.65
C TYR A 27 2.57 -0.02 -7.90
N ARG A 28 2.62 0.35 -9.18
CA ARG A 28 2.42 1.73 -9.64
C ARG A 28 1.03 1.86 -10.24
N LEU A 29 0.33 2.89 -9.81
CA LEU A 29 -1.02 3.26 -10.22
C LEU A 29 -0.98 4.30 -11.35
N ALA A 30 -2.00 4.31 -12.21
CA ALA A 30 -2.16 5.30 -13.27
C ALA A 30 -2.32 6.71 -12.70
N LYS A 31 -3.18 6.84 -11.67
CA LYS A 31 -3.54 8.09 -11.01
C LYS A 31 -2.92 8.18 -9.62
N VAL A 32 -2.77 9.42 -9.14
CA VAL A 32 -2.39 9.66 -7.75
C VAL A 32 -3.58 9.32 -6.88
N THR A 33 -3.34 8.51 -5.86
CA THR A 33 -4.37 8.00 -4.95
C THR A 33 -4.07 8.46 -3.54
N THR A 34 -5.11 8.83 -2.80
CA THR A 34 -5.02 9.02 -1.35
C THR A 34 -5.45 7.76 -0.62
N PHE A 35 -4.62 7.26 0.29
CA PHE A 35 -4.87 6.07 1.10
C PHE A 35 -4.23 6.20 2.48
N THR A 36 -4.68 5.41 3.44
CA THR A 36 -4.06 5.33 4.77
C THR A 36 -3.09 4.15 4.78
N CYS A 37 -1.84 4.39 5.19
CA CYS A 37 -0.87 3.30 5.32
C CYS A 37 -1.20 2.46 6.55
N ASP A 38 -1.38 1.15 6.37
CA ASP A 38 -1.71 0.24 7.48
C ASP A 38 -0.61 0.22 8.57
N ARG A 39 0.67 0.14 8.17
CA ARG A 39 1.79 0.16 9.14
C ARG A 39 2.00 1.47 9.92
N CYS A 40 2.03 2.62 9.25
CA CYS A 40 2.38 3.90 9.89
C CYS A 40 1.18 4.79 10.21
N THR A 41 -0.04 4.32 9.92
CA THR A 41 -1.35 4.96 10.17
C THR A 41 -1.51 6.38 9.61
N LYS A 42 -0.55 6.86 8.81
CA LYS A 42 -0.57 8.18 8.17
C LYS A 42 -1.25 8.10 6.80
N GLN A 43 -2.07 9.09 6.50
CA GLN A 43 -2.57 9.30 5.14
C GLN A 43 -1.41 9.63 4.18
N LYS A 44 -1.51 9.09 2.96
CA LYS A 44 -0.53 9.24 1.87
C LYS A 44 -1.26 9.56 0.60
N THR A 45 -0.66 10.41 -0.22
CA THR A 45 -1.12 10.72 -1.57
C THR A 45 0.01 10.38 -2.54
N SER A 46 -0.14 9.30 -3.30
CA SER A 46 0.96 8.71 -4.10
C SER A 46 0.45 7.85 -5.26
N LYS A 47 1.32 7.58 -6.23
CA LYS A 47 1.10 6.55 -7.27
C LYS A 47 1.69 5.19 -6.91
N LEU A 48 2.37 5.07 -5.78
CA LEU A 48 2.97 3.81 -5.32
C LEU A 48 2.24 3.31 -4.09
N VAL A 49 1.78 2.07 -4.19
CA VAL A 49 1.15 1.32 -3.12
C VAL A 49 1.80 -0.05 -3.03
N VAL A 50 1.70 -0.67 -1.86
CA VAL A 50 2.18 -2.03 -1.63
C VAL A 50 1.08 -2.80 -0.94
N THR A 51 0.74 -3.97 -1.45
CA THR A 51 -0.18 -4.91 -0.81
C THR A 51 0.62 -5.89 0.05
N LYS A 52 0.01 -6.38 1.12
CA LYS A 52 0.53 -7.49 1.92
C LYS A 52 -0.35 -8.71 1.68
N ASP A 53 0.24 -9.86 1.36
CA ASP A 53 -0.49 -11.11 1.07
C ASP A 53 -1.55 -10.96 -0.04
N GLY A 54 -1.34 -10.02 -0.97
CA GLY A 54 -2.27 -9.69 -2.05
C GLY A 54 -3.50 -8.87 -1.63
N ASP A 55 -3.58 -8.46 -0.37
CA ASP A 55 -4.71 -7.69 0.16
C ASP A 55 -4.62 -6.20 -0.20
N TRP A 56 -5.67 -5.71 -0.85
CA TRP A 56 -5.82 -4.32 -1.28
C TRP A 56 -6.51 -3.42 -0.25
N GLU A 57 -7.08 -4.00 0.82
CA GLU A 57 -7.64 -3.23 1.92
C GLU A 57 -6.55 -2.76 2.90
N THR A 58 -5.43 -3.49 2.98
CA THR A 58 -4.29 -3.19 3.86
C THR A 58 -3.07 -2.64 3.09
N LEU A 59 -3.23 -1.44 2.53
CA LEU A 59 -2.17 -0.81 1.74
C LEU A 59 -1.01 -0.27 2.60
N LEU A 60 0.21 -0.50 2.14
CA LEU A 60 1.44 0.06 2.70
C LEU A 60 2.01 1.16 1.79
N CYS A 61 2.58 2.18 2.43
CA CYS A 61 3.27 3.25 1.72
C CYS A 61 4.69 2.86 1.32
N ASN A 62 5.21 3.49 0.26
CA ASN A 62 6.56 3.24 -0.23
C ASN A 62 7.66 3.42 0.84
N GLY A 63 7.50 4.36 1.78
CA GLY A 63 8.46 4.55 2.88
C GLY A 63 8.47 3.38 3.87
N CYS A 64 7.30 2.86 4.23
CA CYS A 64 7.19 1.67 5.08
C CYS A 64 7.71 0.42 4.37
N TYR A 65 7.41 0.29 3.08
CA TYR A 65 7.97 -0.77 2.25
C TYR A 65 9.50 -0.74 2.20
N GLY A 66 10.13 0.43 2.00
CA GLY A 66 11.58 0.58 2.03
C GLY A 66 12.20 0.20 3.39
N TRP A 67 11.52 0.53 4.50
CA TRP A 67 11.95 0.11 5.83
C TRP A 67 11.88 -1.41 6.01
N LEU A 68 10.80 -2.06 5.57
CA LEU A 68 10.63 -3.53 5.62
C LEU A 68 11.63 -4.28 4.74
N ARG A 69 12.01 -3.69 3.60
CA ARG A 69 13.06 -4.23 2.71
C ARG A 69 14.47 -4.07 3.26
N SER A 70 14.67 -3.14 4.19
CA SER A 70 15.95 -2.93 4.83
C SER A 70 16.18 -4.01 5.90
N ASP A 71 17.44 -4.30 6.21
CA ASP A 71 17.78 -5.33 7.22
C ASP A 71 17.14 -5.05 8.60
N LYS A 72 16.88 -3.78 8.90
CA LYS A 72 16.20 -3.31 10.12
C LYS A 72 14.71 -3.67 10.22
N GLY A 73 14.10 -4.13 9.14
CA GLY A 73 12.67 -4.41 9.05
C GLY A 73 12.30 -5.87 8.87
N LYS A 74 13.29 -6.79 8.82
CA LYS A 74 13.04 -8.24 8.82
C LYS A 74 12.59 -8.65 10.23
N GLU A 75 11.31 -8.94 10.38
CA GLU A 75 10.81 -9.64 11.56
C GLU A 75 11.57 -10.97 11.67
N LYS A 76 12.17 -11.24 12.84
CA LYS A 76 12.99 -12.43 13.10
C LYS A 76 12.13 -13.68 13.17
#